data_AF-A0A238YAY1-F1
#
_entry.id   AF-A0A238YAY1-F1
#
_cell.length_a   1.000
_cell.length_b   1.000
_cell.length_c   1.000
_cell.angle_alpha   90.00
_cell.angle_beta   90.00
_cell.angle_gamma   90.00
#
_symmetry.space_group_name_H-M   'P 1'
#
loop_
_entity.id
_entity.type
_entity.pdbx_description
1 polymer ?
#
loop_
_entity_poly.entity_id
_entity_poly.type
_entity_poly.pdbx_seq_one_letter_code
_entity_poly.pdbx_strand_id
1 'polypeptide(L)'
;MPTMGATVPVPGDRLGRTRTVLTHVLVLVTIVVFGLGSWWVSGRHLPLAGSVGTQSSGEAGRYPSDPLAVAEIGGAQENLERVRTVEDLHGVGMLTDEEEREYVRASTERVRLLVANFDQGKATILLARTPDAARAGEGAHALAELQRGYGFDVPVDAGAEVTAGVLPESADARPGGRAHYASGNALVRVGFRGDDSEATREKFIEVLTAQMEVLPPHAQ
;
A
#
# COMPACT_ATOMS: atom_id res chain seq x y z
N MET A 1 9.61 44.69 70.21
CA MET A 1 9.18 43.51 71.00
C MET A 1 7.74 43.16 70.60
N PRO A 2 7.36 41.87 70.50
CA PRO A 2 7.34 41.18 69.20
C PRO A 2 5.98 40.53 68.79
N THR A 3 5.88 40.20 67.48
CA THR A 3 5.24 39.03 66.82
C THR A 3 3.89 38.44 67.25
N MET A 4 2.97 38.31 66.30
CA MET A 4 2.27 37.04 66.01
C MET A 4 1.92 36.95 64.52
N GLY A 5 2.44 35.91 63.86
CA GLY A 5 2.32 35.68 62.43
C GLY A 5 1.11 34.83 62.07
N ALA A 6 0.53 35.11 60.89
CA ALA A 6 -0.35 34.19 60.19
C ALA A 6 0.34 33.73 58.92
N THR A 7 0.43 32.41 58.79
CA THR A 7 1.08 31.61 57.77
C THR A 7 0.36 31.74 56.42
N VAL A 8 1.10 32.14 55.38
CA VAL A 8 0.69 32.06 53.98
C VAL A 8 1.05 30.65 53.45
N PRO A 9 0.13 29.92 52.79
CA PRO A 9 0.50 28.71 52.08
C PRO A 9 1.30 29.04 50.81
N VAL A 10 2.44 28.39 50.65
CA VAL A 10 3.23 28.34 49.41
C VAL A 10 2.67 27.22 48.52
N PRO A 11 2.28 27.50 47.26
CA PRO A 11 2.31 26.52 46.19
C PRO A 11 3.62 26.72 45.41
N GLY A 12 4.47 25.69 45.47
CA GLY A 12 5.72 25.61 44.73
C GLY A 12 5.55 25.54 43.21
N ASP A 13 6.54 26.11 42.53
CA ASP A 13 7.16 25.65 41.30
C ASP A 13 6.26 25.20 40.14
N ARG A 14 5.85 26.17 39.32
CA ARG A 14 5.57 25.98 37.89
C ARG A 14 6.62 26.65 37.01
N LEU A 15 7.89 26.29 37.19
CA LEU A 15 8.97 26.70 36.29
C LEU A 15 9.60 25.46 35.64
N GLY A 16 8.92 24.92 34.62
CA GLY A 16 9.44 23.76 33.89
C GLY A 16 8.78 23.42 32.55
N ARG A 17 7.89 24.27 32.01
CA ARG A 17 7.14 23.93 30.77
C ARG A 17 7.14 25.01 29.68
N THR A 18 7.80 26.14 29.88
CA THR A 18 7.80 27.24 28.89
C THR A 18 9.10 27.33 28.08
N ARG A 19 10.15 26.58 28.45
CA ARG A 19 11.47 26.67 27.80
C ARG A 19 11.70 25.65 26.67
N THR A 20 10.84 24.64 26.53
CA THR A 20 10.99 23.57 25.52
C THR A 20 10.22 23.86 24.22
N VAL A 21 9.16 24.67 24.28
CA VAL A 21 8.30 24.99 23.13
C VAL A 21 9.00 25.98 22.18
N LEU A 22 9.80 26.90 22.71
CA LEU A 22 10.49 27.90 21.90
C LEU A 22 11.59 27.31 20.99
N THR A 23 12.22 26.21 21.40
CA THR A 23 13.32 25.58 20.66
C THR A 23 12.83 24.83 19.41
N HIS A 24 11.63 24.24 19.45
CA HIS A 24 11.11 23.46 18.31
C HIS A 24 10.63 24.34 17.15
N VAL A 25 10.10 25.53 17.45
CA VAL A 25 9.61 26.46 16.41
C VAL A 25 10.77 27.02 15.57
N LEU A 26 11.95 27.24 16.18
CA LEU A 26 13.13 27.74 15.47
C LEU A 26 13.74 26.70 14.51
N VAL A 27 13.69 25.41 14.86
CA VAL A 27 14.17 24.31 13.99
C VAL A 27 13.24 24.12 12.78
N LEU A 28 11.92 24.22 12.98
CA LEU A 28 10.93 24.08 11.90
C LEU A 28 11.02 25.20 10.86
N VAL A 29 11.26 26.45 11.28
CA VAL A 29 11.43 27.59 10.35
C VAL A 29 12.72 27.45 9.53
N THR A 30 13.77 26.83 10.07
CA THR A 30 15.03 26.64 9.35
C THR A 30 14.93 25.57 8.25
N ILE A 31 14.14 24.51 8.47
CA ILE A 31 13.89 23.45 7.47
C ILE A 31 13.07 23.97 6.28
N VAL A 32 12.10 24.86 6.53
CA VAL A 32 11.27 25.46 5.46
C VAL A 32 12.09 26.43 4.60
N VAL A 33 13.05 27.15 5.17
CA VAL A 33 13.89 28.10 4.39
C VAL A 33 14.98 27.38 3.57
N PHE A 34 15.53 26.25 4.03
CA PHE A 34 16.49 25.46 3.23
C PHE A 34 15.85 24.57 2.14
N GLY A 35 14.56 24.22 2.29
CA GLY A 35 13.81 23.47 1.28
C GLY A 35 13.47 24.27 0.01
N LEU A 36 13.38 25.60 0.10
CA LEU A 36 13.02 26.48 -1.01
C LEU A 36 14.22 27.12 -1.74
N GLY A 37 15.43 27.05 -1.18
CA GLY A 37 16.65 27.59 -1.81
C GLY A 37 17.38 26.62 -2.74
N SER A 38 17.10 25.31 -2.63
CA SER A 38 17.81 24.27 -3.40
C SER A 38 17.28 24.11 -4.84
N TRP A 39 16.18 24.79 -5.18
CA TRP A 39 15.51 24.66 -6.48
C TRP A 39 15.95 25.69 -7.53
N TRP A 40 17.01 26.48 -7.27
CA TRP A 40 17.47 27.51 -8.21
C TRP A 40 18.95 27.46 -8.61
N VAL A 41 19.74 26.48 -8.14
CA VAL A 41 21.21 26.42 -8.38
C VAL A 41 21.72 25.09 -8.96
N SER A 42 20.85 24.27 -9.57
CA SER A 42 21.26 23.21 -10.50
C SER A 42 20.40 23.32 -11.76
N GLY A 43 20.72 24.17 -12.75
CA GLY A 43 21.97 24.14 -13.49
C GLY A 43 21.87 23.02 -14.54
N ARG A 44 21.20 23.27 -15.66
CA ARG A 44 21.86 23.59 -16.95
C ARG A 44 22.65 22.41 -17.57
N HIS A 45 21.98 21.75 -18.52
CA HIS A 45 22.47 21.11 -19.76
C HIS A 45 23.68 20.16 -19.70
N LEU A 46 23.43 18.87 -19.94
CA LEU A 46 24.30 17.99 -20.72
C LEU A 46 23.42 17.06 -21.58
N PRO A 47 23.58 17.04 -22.92
CA PRO A 47 22.92 16.07 -23.78
C PRO A 47 23.74 14.77 -23.76
N LEU A 48 23.16 13.68 -23.27
CA LEU A 48 23.73 12.35 -23.48
C LEU A 48 22.83 11.58 -24.43
N ALA A 49 23.46 11.31 -25.57
CA ALA A 49 22.95 10.54 -26.68
C ALA A 49 22.57 9.11 -26.24
N GLY A 50 21.49 8.61 -26.85
CA GLY A 50 21.37 7.21 -27.22
C GLY A 50 21.04 6.22 -26.10
N SER A 51 19.76 5.93 -25.95
CA SER A 51 19.32 4.54 -25.80
C SER A 51 18.01 4.36 -26.55
N VAL A 52 18.14 4.01 -27.83
CA VAL A 52 17.07 3.35 -28.58
C VAL A 52 16.79 2.04 -27.84
N GLY A 53 15.65 1.94 -27.18
CA GLY A 53 15.15 0.67 -26.65
C GLY A 53 14.78 -0.22 -27.83
N THR A 54 15.72 -1.03 -28.29
CA THR A 54 15.46 -2.13 -29.22
C THR A 54 14.49 -3.11 -28.58
N GLN A 55 13.35 -3.32 -29.23
CA GLN A 55 12.44 -4.43 -28.98
C GLN A 55 13.22 -5.75 -29.04
N SER A 56 13.20 -6.52 -27.96
CA SER A 56 13.73 -7.89 -27.97
C SER A 56 12.67 -8.83 -28.53
N SER A 57 12.75 -9.11 -29.82
CA SER A 57 12.14 -10.28 -30.45
C SER A 57 13.16 -11.41 -30.43
N GLY A 58 12.85 -12.54 -29.76
CA GLY A 58 13.73 -13.71 -29.79
C GLY A 58 13.34 -14.85 -28.81
N GLU A 59 12.79 -15.92 -29.38
CA GLU A 59 13.07 -17.34 -29.18
C GLU A 59 13.44 -17.91 -27.77
N ALA A 60 12.69 -18.94 -27.37
CA ALA A 60 13.02 -20.06 -26.48
C ALA A 60 14.27 -19.96 -25.58
N GLY A 61 14.08 -19.33 -24.41
CA GLY A 61 15.05 -19.29 -23.32
C GLY A 61 14.53 -18.43 -22.17
N ARG A 62 13.24 -18.58 -21.84
CA ARG A 62 12.51 -17.67 -20.93
C ARG A 62 13.29 -17.53 -19.62
N TYR A 63 13.78 -16.32 -19.36
CA TYR A 63 13.94 -15.84 -18.00
C TYR A 63 12.67 -16.23 -17.23
N PRO A 64 12.75 -16.80 -16.02
CA PRO A 64 11.56 -17.11 -15.25
C PRO A 64 10.70 -15.84 -15.21
N SER A 65 9.45 -15.91 -15.69
CA SER A 65 8.50 -14.81 -15.54
C SER A 65 8.52 -14.41 -14.07
N ASP A 66 8.79 -13.14 -13.78
CA ASP A 66 8.87 -12.66 -12.40
C ASP A 66 7.55 -13.01 -11.68
N PRO A 67 7.55 -13.89 -10.65
CA PRO A 67 6.33 -14.27 -9.97
C PRO A 67 5.71 -13.10 -9.20
N LEU A 68 6.44 -11.99 -9.02
CA LEU A 68 5.96 -10.77 -8.40
C LEU A 68 5.90 -9.61 -9.41
N ALA A 69 5.58 -9.90 -10.68
CA ALA A 69 5.38 -8.89 -11.71
C ALA A 69 4.10 -8.06 -11.44
N VAL A 70 4.25 -6.73 -11.44
CA VAL A 70 3.15 -5.79 -11.19
C VAL A 70 2.83 -5.06 -12.48
N ALA A 71 1.54 -4.91 -12.77
CA ALA A 71 1.08 -4.15 -13.91
C ALA A 71 1.37 -2.65 -13.78
N GLU A 72 1.56 -2.01 -14.92
CA GLU A 72 1.59 -0.56 -15.01
C GLU A 72 0.15 -0.03 -15.02
N ILE A 73 -0.30 0.44 -13.87
CA ILE A 73 -1.69 0.89 -13.67
C ILE A 73 -1.86 2.42 -13.76
N GLY A 74 -0.76 3.15 -13.99
CA GLY A 74 -0.72 4.61 -13.91
C GLY A 74 -0.78 5.14 -12.47
N GLY A 75 -1.23 6.39 -12.32
CA GLY A 75 -1.36 7.06 -11.03
C GLY A 75 -0.03 7.52 -10.41
N ALA A 76 -0.13 8.30 -9.33
CA ALA A 76 1.01 8.74 -8.55
C ALA A 76 1.41 7.64 -7.55
N GLN A 77 2.50 6.93 -7.85
CA GLN A 77 2.98 5.81 -7.04
C GLN A 77 3.62 6.27 -5.73
N GLU A 78 3.33 5.55 -4.65
CA GLU A 78 4.01 5.71 -3.36
C GLU A 78 5.32 4.92 -3.33
N ASN A 79 6.36 5.47 -2.70
CA ASN A 79 7.62 4.74 -2.53
C ASN A 79 7.53 3.78 -1.35
N LEU A 80 7.33 2.49 -1.66
CA LEU A 80 7.24 1.40 -0.70
C LEU A 80 8.32 0.32 -0.93
N GLU A 81 9.47 0.68 -1.53
CA GLU A 81 10.56 -0.27 -1.86
C GLU A 81 11.14 -1.04 -0.66
N ARG A 82 10.89 -0.53 0.55
CA ARG A 82 11.31 -1.13 1.82
C ARG A 82 10.38 -2.26 2.28
N VAL A 83 9.15 -2.33 1.77
CA VAL A 83 8.17 -3.35 2.14
C VAL A 83 8.44 -4.61 1.33
N ARG A 84 9.06 -5.62 1.98
CA ARG A 84 9.51 -6.85 1.30
C ARG A 84 9.10 -8.12 2.03
N THR A 85 8.66 -8.03 3.28
CA THR A 85 8.15 -9.18 4.04
C THR A 85 6.71 -8.94 4.54
N VAL A 86 6.11 -9.98 5.09
CA VAL A 86 4.77 -9.90 5.69
C VAL A 86 4.77 -8.98 6.91
N GLU A 87 5.84 -9.02 7.71
CA GLU A 87 6.02 -8.16 8.87
C GLU A 87 6.09 -6.68 8.49
N ASP A 88 6.72 -6.36 7.35
CA ASP A 88 6.75 -4.99 6.84
C ASP A 88 5.34 -4.49 6.48
N LEU A 89 4.48 -5.36 5.92
CA LEU A 89 3.10 -5.02 5.58
C LEU A 89 2.27 -4.70 6.81
N HIS A 90 2.44 -5.47 7.89
CA HIS A 90 1.83 -5.18 9.18
C HIS A 90 2.36 -3.83 9.73
N GLY A 91 3.67 -3.60 9.64
CA GLY A 91 4.31 -2.35 10.08
C GLY A 91 3.78 -1.08 9.37
N VAL A 92 3.29 -1.20 8.14
CA VAL A 92 2.64 -0.11 7.40
C VAL A 92 1.10 -0.13 7.46
N GLY A 93 0.51 -1.02 8.26
CA GLY A 93 -0.94 -1.10 8.46
C GLY A 93 -1.73 -1.54 7.22
N MET A 94 -1.12 -2.35 6.34
CA MET A 94 -1.74 -2.81 5.10
C MET A 94 -2.54 -4.11 5.23
N LEU A 95 -2.38 -4.81 6.36
CA LEU A 95 -3.04 -6.06 6.70
C LEU A 95 -3.78 -5.92 8.03
N THR A 96 -4.90 -6.62 8.16
CA THR A 96 -5.48 -6.95 9.47
C THR A 96 -4.72 -8.12 10.11
N ASP A 97 -4.91 -8.34 11.41
CA ASP A 97 -4.35 -9.50 12.12
C ASP A 97 -4.81 -10.84 11.49
N GLU A 98 -6.07 -10.92 11.02
CA GLU A 98 -6.56 -12.10 10.32
C GLU A 98 -5.86 -12.31 8.99
N GLU A 99 -5.72 -11.25 8.18
CA GLU A 99 -5.06 -11.32 6.87
C GLU A 99 -3.60 -11.73 7.02
N GLU A 100 -2.88 -11.14 7.98
CA GLU A 100 -1.49 -11.50 8.29
C GLU A 100 -1.34 -12.98 8.63
N ARG A 101 -2.24 -13.53 9.46
CA ARG A 101 -2.24 -14.97 9.78
C ARG A 101 -2.37 -15.85 8.55
N GLU A 102 -3.17 -15.46 7.56
CA GLU A 102 -3.30 -16.22 6.32
C GLU A 102 -2.05 -16.11 5.42
N TYR A 103 -1.40 -14.94 5.36
CA TYR A 103 -0.10 -14.81 4.67
C TYR A 103 1.00 -15.66 5.31
N VAL A 104 1.04 -15.72 6.65
CA VAL A 104 1.96 -16.56 7.40
C VAL A 104 1.65 -18.05 7.20
N ARG A 105 0.37 -18.45 7.24
CA ARG A 105 -0.07 -19.84 6.98
C ARG A 105 0.27 -20.31 5.57
N ALA A 106 0.18 -19.42 4.58
CA ALA A 106 0.61 -19.67 3.21
C ALA A 106 2.14 -19.76 3.05
N SER A 107 2.90 -19.58 4.14
CA SER A 107 4.37 -19.59 4.16
C SER A 107 4.97 -18.56 3.21
N THR A 108 4.42 -17.35 3.19
CA THR A 108 4.88 -16.27 2.30
C THR A 108 6.33 -15.88 2.63
N GLU A 109 7.22 -15.94 1.64
CA GLU A 109 8.65 -15.65 1.82
C GLU A 109 9.01 -14.20 1.50
N ARG A 110 8.32 -13.61 0.53
CA ARG A 110 8.61 -12.29 -0.02
C ARG A 110 7.33 -11.66 -0.51
N VAL A 111 7.22 -10.36 -0.34
CA VAL A 111 6.12 -9.58 -0.88
C VAL A 111 6.62 -8.45 -1.78
N ARG A 112 5.74 -8.01 -2.66
CA ARG A 112 5.85 -6.76 -3.40
C ARG A 112 4.54 -6.00 -3.25
N LEU A 113 4.64 -4.76 -2.80
CA LEU A 113 3.50 -3.88 -2.60
C LEU A 113 3.62 -2.68 -3.55
N LEU A 114 2.57 -2.44 -4.32
CA LEU A 114 2.38 -1.21 -5.08
C LEU A 114 1.15 -0.49 -4.55
N VAL A 115 1.30 0.81 -4.31
CA VAL A 115 0.21 1.71 -3.97
C VAL A 115 0.28 2.90 -4.91
N ALA A 116 -0.85 3.22 -5.54
CA ALA A 116 -0.94 4.33 -6.49
C ALA A 116 -2.17 5.17 -6.22
N ASN A 117 -1.98 6.49 -6.23
CA ASN A 117 -3.04 7.47 -6.03
C ASN A 117 -3.56 7.98 -7.39
N PHE A 118 -4.87 8.05 -7.50
CA PHE A 118 -5.64 8.54 -8.64
C PHE A 118 -6.64 9.59 -8.16
N ASP A 119 -7.21 10.35 -9.09
CA ASP A 119 -8.27 11.31 -8.75
C ASP A 119 -9.52 10.61 -8.18
N GLN A 120 -9.78 9.37 -8.62
CA GLN A 120 -10.91 8.55 -8.18
C GLN A 120 -10.66 7.84 -6.84
N GLY A 121 -9.42 7.79 -6.36
CA GLY A 121 -9.08 7.02 -5.16
C GLY A 121 -7.68 6.42 -5.18
N LYS A 122 -7.50 5.33 -4.45
CA LYS A 122 -6.20 4.69 -4.23
C LYS A 122 -6.25 3.20 -4.59
N ALA A 123 -5.34 2.80 -5.47
CA ALA A 123 -5.10 1.40 -5.81
C ALA A 123 -4.05 0.78 -4.89
N THR A 124 -4.20 -0.51 -4.60
CA THR A 124 -3.22 -1.31 -3.88
C THR A 124 -3.11 -2.67 -4.53
N ILE A 125 -1.90 -3.03 -4.96
CA ILE A 125 -1.60 -4.37 -5.48
C ILE A 125 -0.54 -4.98 -4.57
N LEU A 126 -0.89 -6.10 -3.95
CA LEU A 126 -0.02 -6.87 -3.09
C LEU A 126 0.20 -8.25 -3.70
N LEU A 127 1.45 -8.59 -3.93
CA LEU A 127 1.88 -9.88 -4.43
C LEU A 127 2.75 -10.54 -3.38
N ALA A 128 2.46 -11.80 -3.08
CA ALA A 128 3.15 -12.59 -2.07
C ALA A 128 3.65 -13.88 -2.71
N ARG A 129 4.95 -14.17 -2.58
CA ARG A 129 5.56 -15.40 -3.06
C ARG A 129 5.37 -16.49 -2.01
N THR A 130 4.73 -17.58 -2.41
CA THR A 130 4.57 -18.80 -1.61
C THR A 130 5.54 -19.89 -2.09
N PRO A 131 5.69 -20.99 -1.32
CA PRO A 131 6.58 -22.10 -1.71
C PRO A 131 6.16 -22.77 -3.03
N ASP A 132 4.86 -22.88 -3.26
CA ASP A 132 4.26 -23.54 -4.42
C ASP A 132 2.87 -22.98 -4.74
N ALA A 133 2.30 -23.45 -5.85
CA ALA A 133 1.00 -23.01 -6.33
C ALA A 133 -0.17 -23.45 -5.45
N ALA A 134 -0.07 -24.61 -4.78
CA ALA A 134 -1.11 -25.07 -3.87
C ALA A 134 -1.24 -24.12 -2.68
N ARG A 135 -0.11 -23.70 -2.09
CA ARG A 135 -0.09 -22.69 -1.01
C ARG A 135 -0.62 -21.33 -1.45
N ALA A 136 -0.34 -20.91 -2.68
CA ALA A 136 -0.92 -19.67 -3.22
C ALA A 136 -2.45 -19.79 -3.37
N GLY A 137 -2.94 -20.91 -3.91
CA GLY A 137 -4.37 -21.18 -4.06
C GLY A 137 -5.12 -21.23 -2.73
N GLU A 138 -4.60 -21.98 -1.76
CA GLU A 138 -5.14 -22.05 -0.39
C GLU A 138 -5.19 -20.66 0.27
N GLY A 139 -4.11 -19.89 0.16
CA GLY A 139 -4.04 -18.53 0.69
C GLY A 139 -5.01 -17.57 0.01
N ALA A 140 -5.17 -17.66 -1.31
CA ALA A 140 -6.12 -16.86 -2.07
C ALA A 140 -7.56 -17.16 -1.64
N HIS A 141 -7.88 -18.43 -1.46
CA HIS A 141 -9.18 -18.86 -0.98
C HIS A 141 -9.47 -18.37 0.44
N ALA A 142 -8.54 -18.55 1.38
CA ALA A 142 -8.71 -18.10 2.77
C ALA A 142 -8.89 -16.57 2.87
N LEU A 143 -8.10 -15.81 2.13
CA LEU A 143 -8.24 -14.34 2.08
C LEU A 143 -9.56 -13.92 1.43
N ALA A 144 -10.02 -14.63 0.40
CA ALA A 144 -11.32 -14.39 -0.21
C ALA A 144 -12.48 -14.65 0.77
N GLU A 145 -12.37 -15.64 1.66
CA GLU A 145 -13.35 -15.86 2.73
C GLU A 145 -13.36 -14.71 3.74
N LEU A 146 -12.19 -14.25 4.19
CA LEU A 146 -12.08 -13.09 5.10
C LEU A 146 -12.66 -11.82 4.47
N GLN A 147 -12.38 -11.59 3.18
CA GLN A 147 -12.89 -10.45 2.43
C GLN A 147 -14.43 -10.38 2.47
N ARG A 148 -15.14 -11.52 2.35
CA ARG A 148 -16.60 -11.55 2.48
C ARG A 148 -17.04 -11.15 3.90
N GLY A 149 -16.31 -11.59 4.92
CA GLY A 149 -16.52 -11.15 6.31
C GLY A 149 -16.31 -9.65 6.52
N TYR A 150 -15.52 -9.00 5.66
CA TYR A 150 -15.31 -7.54 5.65
C TYR A 150 -16.34 -6.77 4.81
N GLY A 151 -17.38 -7.43 4.30
CA GLY A 151 -18.49 -6.79 3.57
C GLY A 151 -18.24 -6.54 2.09
N PHE A 152 -17.19 -7.14 1.49
CA PHE A 152 -17.04 -7.16 0.03
C PHE A 152 -17.85 -8.32 -0.56
N ASP A 153 -19.17 -8.27 -0.39
CA ASP A 153 -20.11 -9.35 -0.67
C ASP A 153 -20.80 -9.23 -2.03
N VAL A 154 -20.77 -8.05 -2.66
CA VAL A 154 -21.29 -7.84 -4.02
C VAL A 154 -20.29 -8.41 -5.04
N PRO A 155 -20.61 -9.52 -5.73
CA PRO A 155 -19.66 -10.19 -6.59
C PRO A 155 -19.35 -9.37 -7.85
N VAL A 156 -18.11 -9.46 -8.30
CA VAL A 156 -17.66 -8.98 -9.61
C VAL A 156 -17.26 -10.19 -10.43
N ASP A 157 -17.80 -10.31 -11.64
CA ASP A 157 -17.37 -11.35 -12.57
C ASP A 157 -15.97 -11.00 -13.10
N ALA A 158 -14.97 -11.75 -12.64
CA ALA A 158 -13.56 -11.60 -13.00
C ALA A 158 -12.95 -12.93 -13.49
N GLY A 159 -13.78 -13.91 -13.85
CA GLY A 159 -13.37 -15.27 -14.20
C GLY A 159 -13.39 -16.25 -13.01
N ALA A 160 -13.42 -17.54 -13.32
CA ALA A 160 -13.67 -18.61 -12.33
C ALA A 160 -12.63 -18.71 -11.20
N GLU A 161 -11.40 -18.29 -11.47
CA GLU A 161 -10.26 -18.42 -10.56
C GLU A 161 -9.97 -17.14 -9.76
N VAL A 162 -10.84 -16.14 -9.86
CA VAL A 162 -10.68 -14.85 -9.21
C VAL A 162 -11.87 -14.59 -8.32
N THR A 163 -11.63 -14.47 -7.02
CA THR A 163 -12.68 -13.99 -6.11
C THR A 163 -12.58 -12.48 -6.00
N ALA A 164 -13.52 -11.77 -6.63
CA ALA A 164 -13.62 -10.32 -6.60
C ALA A 164 -14.96 -9.88 -6.01
N GLY A 165 -14.92 -8.81 -5.21
CA GLY A 165 -16.11 -8.23 -4.61
C GLY A 165 -15.96 -6.74 -4.40
N VAL A 166 -17.08 -6.04 -4.32
CA VAL A 166 -17.13 -4.62 -3.99
C VAL A 166 -17.81 -4.38 -2.66
N LEU A 167 -17.28 -3.43 -1.91
CA LEU A 167 -17.89 -2.84 -0.73
C LEU A 167 -18.63 -1.58 -1.20
N PRO A 168 -19.97 -1.52 -1.06
CA PRO A 168 -20.73 -0.33 -1.41
C PRO A 168 -20.39 0.82 -0.46
N GLU A 169 -20.71 2.03 -0.89
CA GLU A 169 -20.64 3.20 0.00
C GLU A 169 -21.63 3.05 1.16
N SER A 170 -21.17 3.37 2.36
CA SER A 170 -22.00 3.44 3.56
C SER A 170 -21.57 4.60 4.46
N ALA A 171 -22.37 4.91 5.47
CA ALA A 171 -22.04 5.97 6.44
C ALA A 171 -20.70 5.72 7.16
N ASP A 172 -20.30 4.45 7.29
CA ASP A 172 -19.16 4.04 8.10
C ASP A 172 -17.94 3.60 7.26
N ALA A 173 -18.10 3.45 5.94
CA ALA A 173 -17.03 2.98 5.07
C ALA A 173 -17.07 3.57 3.67
N ARG A 174 -15.90 3.97 3.19
CA ARG A 174 -15.68 4.36 1.79
C ARG A 174 -15.84 3.17 0.85
N PRO A 175 -16.44 3.37 -0.33
CA PRO A 175 -16.60 2.31 -1.31
C PRO A 175 -15.25 1.73 -1.73
N GLY A 176 -15.27 0.47 -2.13
CA GLY A 176 -14.06 -0.22 -2.53
C GLY A 176 -14.28 -1.45 -3.38
N GLY A 177 -13.26 -1.83 -4.12
CA GLY A 177 -13.15 -3.15 -4.72
C GLY A 177 -11.97 -3.90 -4.13
N ARG A 178 -12.11 -5.22 -4.01
CA ARG A 178 -11.00 -6.10 -3.64
C ARG A 178 -11.13 -7.44 -4.34
N ALA A 179 -10.01 -7.98 -4.78
CA ALA A 179 -9.92 -9.30 -5.38
C ALA A 179 -8.72 -10.08 -4.84
N HIS A 180 -8.87 -11.40 -4.79
CA HIS A 180 -7.83 -12.35 -4.47
C HIS A 180 -7.79 -13.45 -5.54
N TYR A 181 -6.60 -13.81 -5.97
CA TYR A 181 -6.37 -14.95 -6.87
C TYR A 181 -4.92 -15.46 -6.74
N ALA A 182 -4.66 -16.62 -7.32
CA ALA A 182 -3.32 -17.21 -7.40
C ALA A 182 -2.81 -17.25 -8.84
N SER A 183 -1.51 -17.01 -9.02
CA SER A 183 -0.82 -17.15 -10.29
C SER A 183 0.51 -17.89 -10.09
N GLY A 184 0.57 -19.18 -10.42
CA GLY A 184 1.71 -20.02 -10.08
C GLY A 184 1.88 -20.04 -8.57
N ASN A 185 3.09 -19.77 -8.07
CA ASN A 185 3.35 -19.63 -6.63
C ASN A 185 3.23 -18.18 -6.12
N ALA A 186 2.43 -17.35 -6.78
CA ALA A 186 2.14 -15.99 -6.36
C ALA A 186 0.69 -15.88 -5.86
N LEU A 187 0.53 -15.40 -4.64
CA LEU A 187 -0.73 -14.97 -4.06
C LEU A 187 -0.93 -13.48 -4.36
N VAL A 188 -1.99 -13.14 -5.09
CA VAL A 188 -2.25 -11.77 -5.56
C VAL A 188 -3.48 -11.21 -4.85
N ARG A 189 -3.35 -10.00 -4.31
CA ARG A 189 -4.44 -9.16 -3.80
C ARG A 189 -4.47 -7.86 -4.58
N VAL A 190 -5.59 -7.55 -5.21
CA VAL A 190 -5.84 -6.24 -5.84
C VAL A 190 -6.91 -5.53 -5.04
N GLY A 191 -6.73 -4.25 -4.77
CA GLY A 191 -7.71 -3.42 -4.10
C GLY A 191 -7.77 -2.02 -4.66
N PHE A 192 -8.94 -1.41 -4.57
CA PHE A 192 -9.15 0.00 -4.87
C PHE A 192 -10.12 0.60 -3.83
N ARG A 193 -9.83 1.80 -3.35
CA ARG A 193 -10.69 2.55 -2.41
C ARG A 193 -10.85 3.97 -2.91
N GLY A 194 -12.07 4.45 -3.03
CA GLY A 194 -12.38 5.79 -3.50
C GLY A 194 -13.54 6.41 -2.71
N ASP A 195 -14.04 7.53 -3.18
CA ASP A 195 -15.12 8.27 -2.52
C ASP A 195 -16.46 8.16 -3.28
N ASP A 196 -16.43 7.80 -4.57
CA ASP A 196 -17.62 7.56 -5.41
C ASP A 196 -17.75 6.08 -5.78
N SER A 197 -18.92 5.49 -5.54
CA SER A 197 -19.13 4.04 -5.70
C SER A 197 -18.92 3.55 -7.13
N GLU A 198 -19.41 4.29 -8.13
CA GLU A 198 -19.38 3.90 -9.54
C GLU A 198 -17.96 4.03 -10.11
N ALA A 199 -17.34 5.20 -9.95
CA ALA A 199 -15.97 5.44 -10.38
C ALA A 199 -14.96 4.51 -9.68
N THR A 200 -15.18 4.22 -8.40
CA THR A 200 -14.37 3.25 -7.64
C THR A 200 -14.47 1.85 -8.25
N ARG A 201 -15.69 1.41 -8.58
CA ARG A 201 -15.92 0.09 -9.18
C ARG A 201 -15.29 -0.02 -10.56
N GLU A 202 -15.48 0.97 -11.43
CA GLU A 202 -14.87 1.00 -12.76
C GLU A 202 -13.35 0.96 -12.67
N LYS A 203 -12.76 1.81 -11.83
CA LYS A 203 -11.30 1.86 -11.69
C LYS A 203 -10.73 0.60 -11.06
N PHE A 204 -11.45 -0.01 -10.12
CA PHE A 204 -11.09 -1.31 -9.56
C PHE A 204 -11.01 -2.39 -10.65
N ILE A 205 -12.02 -2.48 -11.52
CA ILE A 205 -12.05 -3.46 -12.60
C ILE A 205 -10.88 -3.21 -13.57
N GLU A 206 -10.63 -1.95 -13.94
CA GLU A 206 -9.49 -1.58 -14.80
C GLU A 206 -8.15 -2.05 -14.20
N VAL A 207 -7.90 -1.76 -12.92
CA VAL A 207 -6.67 -2.16 -12.21
C VAL A 207 -6.56 -3.68 -12.10
N LEU A 208 -7.66 -4.37 -11.79
CA LEU A 208 -7.70 -5.83 -11.72
C LEU A 208 -7.39 -6.47 -13.07
N THR A 209 -8.04 -6.00 -14.15
CA THR A 209 -7.80 -6.48 -15.51
C THR A 209 -6.35 -6.29 -15.92
N ALA A 210 -5.79 -5.09 -15.73
CA ALA A 210 -4.39 -4.82 -16.04
C ALA A 210 -3.44 -5.76 -15.28
N GLN A 211 -3.71 -6.02 -14.00
CA GLN A 211 -2.88 -6.94 -13.21
C GLN A 211 -3.00 -8.40 -13.69
N MET A 212 -4.19 -8.84 -14.10
CA MET A 212 -4.39 -10.18 -14.66
C MET A 212 -3.75 -10.37 -16.03
N GLU A 213 -3.51 -9.31 -16.81
CA GLU A 213 -2.76 -9.41 -18.06
C GLU A 213 -1.29 -9.75 -17.83
N VAL A 214 -0.71 -9.25 -16.74
CA VAL A 214 0.70 -9.47 -16.37
C VAL A 214 0.89 -10.77 -15.60
N LEU A 215 -0.01 -11.06 -14.65
CA LEU A 215 -0.06 -12.32 -13.91
C LEU A 215 -1.46 -12.92 -14.03
N PRO A 216 -1.70 -13.73 -15.08
CA PRO A 216 -2.98 -14.38 -15.28
C PRO A 216 -3.31 -15.34 -14.13
N PRO A 217 -4.59 -15.43 -13.73
CA PRO A 217 -5.01 -16.44 -12.79
C PRO A 217 -4.84 -17.83 -13.41
N HIS A 218 -4.35 -18.78 -12.63
CA HIS A 218 -4.23 -20.17 -13.05
C HIS A 218 -5.32 -21.01 -12.41
N ALA A 219 -5.88 -21.94 -13.18
CA ALA A 219 -6.80 -22.94 -12.66
C ALA A 219 -6.07 -23.86 -11.68
N GLN A 220 -6.69 -24.05 -10.50
CA GLN A 220 -6.25 -25.04 -9.51
C GLN A 220 -6.43 -26.47 -10.00
#